data_AF-V7GQW2-F1
#
_entry.id   AF-V7GQW2-F1
#
_cell.length_a   1.000
_cell.length_b   1.000
_cell.length_c   1.000
_cell.angle_alpha   90.00
_cell.angle_beta   90.00
_cell.angle_gamma   90.00
#
_symmetry.space_group_name_H-M   'P 1'
#
loop_
_entity.id
_entity.type
_entity.pdbx_description
1 polymer ?
#
loop_
_entity_poly.entity_id
_entity_poly.type
_entity_poly.pdbx_seq_one_letter_code
_entity_poly.pdbx_strand_id
1 'polypeptide(L)'
;MTQPFFAFLDFDSNWDDAKIALGMAGIEPPEFDDDRGPEFPSDLEGLELPTHLTDSIGRAELTVECLLEAATTLAGIINRYKRKELNDTLLELEQIEPHRPQADTDMFRIKKILDRLDKQVRWTLPEWKVKGG
;
A
#
# COMPACT_ATOMS: atom_id res chain seq x y z
N MET A 1 -28.68 -14.65 -16.39
CA MET A 1 -27.94 -13.38 -16.49
C MET A 1 -27.13 -13.25 -15.23
N THR A 2 -25.82 -13.07 -15.35
CA THR A 2 -24.93 -12.70 -14.26
C THR A 2 -25.21 -11.24 -13.88
N GLN A 3 -25.31 -10.95 -12.59
CA GLN A 3 -25.43 -9.58 -12.08
C GLN A 3 -24.07 -8.89 -12.20
N PRO A 4 -23.99 -7.65 -12.73
CA PRO A 4 -22.74 -6.90 -12.80
C PRO A 4 -22.27 -6.47 -11.40
N PHE A 5 -20.96 -6.27 -11.23
CA PHE A 5 -20.35 -6.04 -9.91
C PHE A 5 -20.90 -4.78 -9.22
N PHE A 6 -21.05 -3.67 -9.95
CA PHE A 6 -21.58 -2.43 -9.38
C PHE A 6 -22.95 -2.64 -8.69
N ALA A 7 -23.82 -3.46 -9.29
CA ALA A 7 -25.14 -3.76 -8.75
C ALA A 7 -25.09 -4.75 -7.59
N PHE A 8 -24.02 -5.54 -7.44
CA PHE A 8 -23.80 -6.40 -6.28
C PHE A 8 -23.31 -5.60 -5.06
N LEU A 9 -22.49 -4.57 -5.30
CA LEU A 9 -21.84 -3.77 -4.26
C LEU A 9 -22.85 -3.08 -3.32
N ASP A 10 -24.01 -2.66 -3.84
CA ASP A 10 -25.10 -2.07 -3.05
C ASP A 10 -25.65 -3.01 -1.95
N PHE A 11 -25.42 -4.32 -2.07
CA PHE A 11 -25.87 -5.33 -1.12
C PHE A 11 -24.77 -5.78 -0.15
N ASP A 12 -23.52 -5.37 -0.35
CA ASP A 12 -22.38 -5.78 0.48
C ASP A 12 -22.02 -4.68 1.49
N SER A 13 -22.34 -4.93 2.77
CA SER A 13 -22.05 -4.01 3.87
C SER A 13 -20.56 -3.75 4.10
N ASN A 14 -19.66 -4.56 3.53
CA ASN A 14 -18.22 -4.39 3.70
C ASN A 14 -17.65 -3.24 2.85
N TRP A 15 -18.41 -2.71 1.88
CA TRP A 15 -17.95 -1.58 1.08
C TRP A 15 -17.73 -0.31 1.94
N ASP A 16 -18.53 -0.11 2.98
CA ASP A 16 -18.38 1.04 3.88
C ASP A 16 -17.08 0.96 4.71
N ASP A 17 -16.64 -0.24 5.10
CA ASP A 17 -15.35 -0.43 5.78
C ASP A 17 -14.18 -0.06 4.88
N ALA A 18 -14.25 -0.41 3.59
CA ALA A 18 -13.25 -0.01 2.60
C ALA A 18 -13.22 1.52 2.42
N LYS A 19 -14.38 2.18 2.32
CA LYS A 19 -14.47 3.65 2.26
C LYS A 19 -13.85 4.32 3.48
N ILE A 20 -14.09 3.78 4.69
CA ILE A 20 -13.49 4.32 5.93
C ILE A 20 -11.96 4.24 5.87
N ALA A 21 -11.41 3.09 5.46
CA ALA A 21 -9.97 2.90 5.36
C ALA A 21 -9.34 3.85 4.32
N LEU A 22 -9.96 4.02 3.16
CA LEU A 22 -9.52 4.95 2.12
C LEU A 22 -9.60 6.40 2.59
N GLY A 23 -10.72 6.79 3.22
CA GLY A 23 -10.89 8.12 3.80
C GLY A 23 -9.85 8.44 4.88
N MET A 24 -9.51 7.47 5.75
CA MET A 24 -8.41 7.62 6.73
C MET A 24 -7.04 7.78 6.07
N ALA A 25 -6.85 7.18 4.89
CA ALA A 25 -5.65 7.36 4.08
C ALA A 25 -5.67 8.66 3.26
N GLY A 26 -6.75 9.45 3.30
CA GLY A 26 -6.93 10.65 2.49
C GLY A 26 -7.14 10.36 1.00
N ILE A 27 -7.59 9.14 0.65
CA ILE A 27 -7.88 8.70 -0.70
C ILE A 27 -9.40 8.75 -0.88
N GLU A 28 -9.86 9.44 -1.92
CA GLU A 28 -11.28 9.43 -2.28
C GLU A 28 -11.66 8.00 -2.72
N PRO A 29 -12.68 7.37 -2.12
CA PRO A 29 -13.11 6.04 -2.52
C PRO A 29 -13.59 6.01 -3.98
N PRO A 30 -13.23 4.99 -4.77
CA PRO A 30 -13.72 4.86 -6.13
C PRO A 30 -15.23 4.61 -6.15
N GLU A 31 -15.94 5.21 -7.10
CA GLU A 31 -17.37 4.96 -7.30
C GLU A 31 -17.59 3.79 -8.26
N PHE A 32 -18.60 2.96 -7.95
CA PHE A 32 -19.09 1.89 -8.81
C PHE A 32 -20.60 2.06 -8.98
N ASP A 33 -20.99 3.06 -9.77
CA ASP A 33 -22.39 3.40 -10.06
C ASP A 33 -22.90 2.79 -11.38
N ASP A 34 -21.97 2.26 -12.19
CA ASP A 34 -22.24 1.63 -13.47
C ASP A 34 -21.30 0.47 -13.77
N ASP A 35 -21.55 -0.21 -14.90
CA ASP A 35 -20.75 -1.33 -15.38
C ASP A 35 -19.61 -0.94 -16.33
N ARG A 36 -19.12 0.30 -16.31
CA ARG A 36 -17.99 0.70 -17.16
C ARG A 36 -16.66 0.17 -16.61
N GLY A 37 -15.66 0.09 -17.48
CA GLY A 37 -14.27 -0.17 -17.12
C GLY A 37 -13.59 1.00 -16.37
N PRO A 38 -12.30 0.87 -16.05
CA PRO A 38 -11.50 1.94 -15.45
C PRO A 38 -11.35 3.13 -16.39
N GLU A 39 -11.45 4.33 -15.81
CA GLU A 39 -11.16 5.59 -16.50
C GLU A 39 -9.80 6.10 -16.04
N PHE A 40 -8.97 6.51 -17.00
CA PHE A 40 -7.62 6.97 -16.73
C PHE A 40 -7.50 8.47 -16.97
N PRO A 41 -6.91 9.23 -16.05
CA PRO A 41 -6.66 10.64 -16.25
C PRO A 41 -5.62 10.86 -17.36
N SER A 42 -5.70 12.02 -18.03
CA SER A 42 -4.88 12.33 -19.21
C SER A 42 -3.39 12.45 -18.92
N ASP A 43 -2.99 12.64 -17.67
CA ASP A 43 -1.58 12.65 -17.23
C ASP A 43 -0.94 11.26 -17.25
N LEU A 44 -1.73 10.19 -17.39
CA LEU A 44 -1.26 8.82 -17.62
C LEU A 44 -1.19 8.46 -19.11
N GLU A 45 -1.48 9.40 -20.02
CA GLU A 45 -1.33 9.18 -21.45
C GLU A 45 0.10 8.76 -21.82
N GLY A 46 0.21 7.71 -22.63
CA GLY A 46 1.49 7.14 -23.07
C GLY A 46 2.03 6.01 -22.18
N LEU A 47 1.39 5.70 -21.05
CA LEU A 47 1.64 4.48 -20.29
C LEU A 47 0.89 3.28 -20.89
N GLU A 48 1.37 2.07 -20.60
CA GLU A 48 0.67 0.83 -20.92
C GLU A 48 -0.52 0.65 -19.97
N LEU A 49 -1.65 1.26 -20.33
CA LEU A 49 -2.89 1.19 -19.55
C LEU A 49 -3.64 -0.11 -19.86
N PRO A 50 -4.28 -0.75 -18.87
CA PRO A 50 -5.01 -2.00 -19.07
C PRO A 50 -6.39 -1.75 -19.72
N THR A 51 -6.37 -1.29 -20.98
CA THR A 51 -7.57 -0.95 -21.77
C THR A 51 -8.45 -2.15 -22.13
N HIS A 52 -7.97 -3.37 -21.87
CA HIS A 52 -8.74 -4.60 -22.04
C HIS A 52 -9.80 -4.81 -20.93
N LEU A 53 -9.71 -4.08 -19.82
CA LEU A 53 -10.70 -4.08 -18.76
C LEU A 53 -11.86 -3.17 -19.16
N THR A 54 -13.04 -3.75 -19.35
CA THR A 54 -14.19 -3.03 -19.93
C THR A 54 -15.37 -2.87 -18.99
N ASP A 55 -15.34 -3.48 -17.81
CA ASP A 55 -16.47 -3.57 -16.89
C ASP A 55 -16.12 -3.19 -15.44
N SER A 56 -17.17 -3.13 -14.59
CA SER A 56 -17.04 -2.68 -13.20
C SER A 56 -16.19 -3.61 -12.35
N ILE A 57 -16.19 -4.92 -12.64
CA ILE A 57 -15.33 -5.87 -11.94
C ILE A 57 -13.87 -5.66 -12.33
N GLY A 58 -13.55 -5.48 -13.61
CA GLY A 58 -12.19 -5.14 -14.04
C GLY A 58 -11.68 -3.85 -13.39
N ARG A 59 -12.55 -2.84 -13.28
CA ARG A 59 -12.23 -1.60 -12.55
C ARG A 59 -11.94 -1.86 -11.06
N ALA A 60 -12.73 -2.70 -10.40
CA ALA A 60 -12.52 -3.04 -8.98
C ALA A 60 -11.23 -3.84 -8.75
N GLU A 61 -10.96 -4.82 -9.61
CA GLU A 61 -9.74 -5.62 -9.54
C GLU A 61 -8.48 -4.78 -9.75
N LEU A 62 -8.50 -3.88 -10.74
CA LEU A 62 -7.39 -2.94 -10.99
C LEU A 62 -7.18 -2.00 -9.80
N THR A 63 -8.26 -1.51 -9.19
CA THR A 63 -8.19 -0.67 -7.99
C THR A 63 -7.40 -1.36 -6.89
N VAL A 64 -7.69 -2.62 -6.59
CA VAL A 64 -6.97 -3.39 -5.56
C VAL A 64 -5.47 -3.50 -5.91
N GLU A 65 -5.13 -3.78 -7.16
CA GLU A 65 -3.73 -3.85 -7.60
C GLU A 65 -3.00 -2.53 -7.41
N CYS A 66 -3.60 -1.41 -7.83
CA CYS A 66 -3.02 -0.08 -7.67
C CYS A 66 -2.79 0.28 -6.20
N LEU A 67 -3.75 -0.05 -5.31
CA LEU A 67 -3.61 0.19 -3.87
C LEU A 67 -2.49 -0.63 -3.25
N LEU A 68 -2.34 -1.90 -3.64
CA LEU A 68 -1.25 -2.76 -3.16
C LEU A 68 0.11 -2.28 -3.65
N GLU A 69 0.22 -1.87 -4.91
CA GLU A 69 1.45 -1.31 -5.48
C GLU A 69 1.83 -0.01 -4.76
N ALA A 70 0.87 0.90 -4.56
CA ALA A 70 1.07 2.15 -3.84
C ALA A 70 1.50 1.91 -2.38
N ALA A 71 0.81 1.02 -1.66
CA ALA A 71 1.14 0.67 -0.28
C ALA A 71 2.53 0.05 -0.16
N THR A 72 2.89 -0.84 -1.09
CA THR A 72 4.22 -1.49 -1.15
C THR A 72 5.32 -0.46 -1.39
N THR A 73 5.12 0.43 -2.35
CA THR A 73 6.07 1.49 -2.69
C THR A 73 6.25 2.46 -1.52
N LEU A 74 5.16 2.92 -0.91
CA LEU A 74 5.19 3.84 0.23
C LEU A 74 5.85 3.20 1.46
N ALA A 75 5.54 1.93 1.76
CA ALA A 75 6.19 1.20 2.83
C ALA A 75 7.72 1.11 2.62
N GLY A 76 8.16 0.89 1.37
CA GLY A 76 9.56 0.90 1.00
C GLY A 76 10.23 2.26 1.22
N ILE A 77 9.56 3.36 0.84
CA ILE A 77 10.05 4.73 1.08
C ILE A 77 10.18 5.01 2.58
N ILE A 78 9.13 4.73 3.37
CA ILE A 78 9.12 4.92 4.83
C ILE A 78 10.24 4.11 5.48
N ASN A 79 10.45 2.87 5.04
CA ASN A 79 11.51 2.01 5.56
C ASN A 79 12.89 2.63 5.31
N ARG A 80 13.20 3.01 4.05
CA ARG A 80 14.48 3.65 3.70
C ARG A 80 14.72 4.93 4.49
N TYR A 81 13.69 5.78 4.63
CA TYR A 81 13.76 6.99 5.44
C TYR A 81 14.11 6.69 6.90
N LYS A 82 13.36 5.80 7.56
CA LYS A 82 13.62 5.40 8.95
C LYS A 82 15.00 4.80 9.15
N ARG A 83 15.46 3.96 8.22
CA ARG A 83 16.82 3.38 8.27
C ARG A 83 17.88 4.46 8.14
N LYS A 84 17.70 5.45 7.27
CA LYS A 84 18.63 6.56 7.11
C LYS A 84 18.82 7.30 8.44
N GLU A 85 17.73 7.79 9.03
CA GLU A 85 17.78 8.53 10.30
C GLU A 85 18.44 7.73 11.43
N LEU A 86 18.14 6.43 11.53
CA LEU A 86 18.73 5.55 12.54
C LEU A 86 20.23 5.31 12.32
N ASN A 87 20.67 5.15 11.07
CA ASN A 87 22.09 4.99 10.76
C ASN A 87 22.87 6.29 10.99
N ASP A 88 22.30 7.44 10.65
CA ASP A 88 22.92 8.73 10.93
C ASP A 88 23.07 8.94 12.45
N THR A 89 22.02 8.64 13.22
CA THR A 89 22.07 8.69 14.70
C THR A 89 23.11 7.70 15.25
N LEU A 90 23.22 6.50 14.67
CA LEU A 90 24.21 5.52 15.08
C LEU A 90 25.64 6.03 14.87
N LEU A 91 25.91 6.67 13.72
CA LEU A 91 27.20 7.26 13.41
C LEU A 91 27.56 8.41 14.37
N GLU A 92 26.59 9.26 14.71
CA GLU A 92 26.78 10.31 15.71
C GLU A 92 27.13 9.73 17.10
N LEU A 93 26.44 8.68 17.52
CA LEU A 93 26.72 8.00 18.80
C LEU A 93 28.11 7.33 18.81
N GLU A 94 28.57 6.79 17.68
CA GLU A 94 29.90 6.19 17.53
C GLU A 94 31.04 7.22 17.61
N GLN A 95 30.76 8.50 17.33
CA GLN A 95 31.72 9.60 17.43
C GLN A 95 31.83 10.20 18.83
N ILE A 96 30.85 9.96 19.71
CA ILE A 96 30.92 10.37 21.12
C ILE A 96 31.90 9.44 21.84
N GLU A 97 32.78 9.99 22.68
CA GLU A 97 33.85 9.24 23.36
C GLU A 97 33.40 7.87 23.89
N PRO A 98 34.20 6.81 23.69
CA PRO A 98 33.89 5.50 24.23
C PRO A 98 33.74 5.62 25.75
N HIS A 99 32.78 4.88 26.32
CA HIS A 99 32.48 4.77 27.77
C HIS A 99 31.35 5.64 28.35
N ARG A 100 30.31 5.97 27.56
CA ARG A 100 28.99 6.33 28.13
C ARG A 100 28.04 5.12 28.09
N PRO A 101 27.70 4.49 29.24
CA PRO A 101 26.78 3.34 29.29
C PRO A 101 25.41 3.60 28.62
N GLN A 102 24.98 4.86 28.62
CA GLN A 102 23.75 5.29 27.95
C GLN A 102 23.87 5.22 26.42
N ALA A 103 25.01 5.63 25.85
CA ALA A 103 25.25 5.57 24.41
C ALA A 103 25.26 4.11 23.92
N ASP A 104 25.93 3.21 24.64
CA ASP A 104 25.94 1.77 24.32
C ASP A 104 24.52 1.18 24.31
N THR A 105 23.69 1.58 25.29
CA THR A 105 22.29 1.14 25.38
C THR A 105 21.46 1.63 24.20
N ASP A 106 21.65 2.88 23.80
CA ASP A 106 20.91 3.48 22.69
C ASP A 106 21.37 2.91 21.33
N MET A 107 22.66 2.67 21.14
CA MET A 107 23.19 1.96 19.97
C MET A 107 22.60 0.54 19.84
N PHE A 108 22.51 -0.20 20.95
CA PHE A 108 21.89 -1.54 20.95
C PHE A 108 20.41 -1.49 20.57
N ARG A 109 19.66 -0.51 21.09
CA ARG A 109 18.25 -0.30 20.74
C ARG A 109 18.08 0.04 19.27
N ILE A 110 18.91 0.94 18.72
CA ILE A 110 18.89 1.31 17.31
C ILE A 110 19.14 0.10 16.42
N LYS A 111 20.18 -0.71 16.72
CA LYS A 111 20.47 -1.95 15.97
C LYS A 111 19.29 -2.91 15.97
N LYS A 112 18.62 -3.10 17.11
CA LYS A 112 17.41 -3.93 17.19
C LYS A 112 16.25 -3.38 16.36
N ILE A 113 16.10 -2.07 16.23
CA ILE A 113 15.07 -1.47 15.37
C ILE A 113 15.42 -1.68 13.90
N LEU A 114 16.69 -1.49 13.51
CA LEU A 114 17.17 -1.77 12.16
C LEU A 114 16.90 -3.23 11.77
N ASP A 115 17.20 -4.19 12.66
CA ASP A 115 16.89 -5.61 12.44
C ASP A 115 15.39 -5.88 12.24
N ARG A 116 14.52 -5.10 12.90
CA ARG A 116 13.07 -5.19 12.68
C ARG A 116 12.65 -4.59 11.34
N LEU A 117 13.31 -3.50 10.92
CA LEU A 117 13.07 -2.86 9.63
C LEU A 117 13.56 -3.74 8.45
N ASP A 118 14.45 -4.70 8.68
CA ASP A 118 14.83 -5.70 7.66
C ASP A 118 13.76 -6.79 7.45
N LYS A 119 12.72 -6.84 8.30
CA LYS A 119 11.63 -7.81 8.17
C LYS A 119 10.53 -7.29 7.25
N GLN A 120 9.98 -8.19 6.45
CA GLN A 120 8.81 -7.92 5.63
C GLN A 120 7.53 -8.10 6.45
N VAL A 121 6.54 -7.24 6.18
CA VAL A 121 5.14 -7.43 6.63
C VAL A 121 4.38 -8.13 5.51
N ARG A 122 3.63 -9.18 5.85
CA ARG A 122 2.83 -9.94 4.88
C ARG A 122 1.35 -9.72 5.17
N TRP A 123 0.58 -9.45 4.12
CA TRP A 123 -0.88 -9.39 4.16
C TRP A 123 -1.44 -10.62 3.45
N THR A 124 -2.52 -11.17 3.99
CA THR A 124 -3.27 -12.28 3.36
C THR A 124 -4.58 -11.71 2.84
N LEU A 125 -4.82 -11.86 1.55
CA LEU A 125 -6.01 -11.35 0.86
C LEU A 125 -6.77 -12.54 0.24
N PRO A 126 -8.11 -12.49 0.19
CA PRO A 126 -8.87 -13.41 -0.66
C PRO A 126 -8.39 -13.32 -2.10
N GLU A 127 -8.33 -14.43 -2.83
CA GLU A 127 -8.01 -14.37 -4.27
C GLU A 127 -9.14 -13.64 -5.01
N TRP A 128 -8.80 -12.52 -5.67
CA TRP A 128 -9.76 -11.67 -6.37
C TRP A 128 -9.62 -11.70 -7.89
N LYS A 129 -8.55 -12.32 -8.42
CA LYS A 129 -8.33 -12.51 -9.85
C LYS A 129 -8.22 -13.98 -10.18
N VAL A 130 -9.10 -14.49 -11.04
CA VAL A 130 -9.01 -15.86 -11.55
C VAL A 130 -8.71 -15.80 -13.05
N LYS A 131 -7.51 -16.23 -13.46
CA LYS A 131 -7.17 -16.33 -14.88
C LYS A 131 -7.85 -17.57 -15.49
N GLY A 132 -8.89 -17.37 -16.30
CA GLY A 132 -9.43 -18.43 -17.18
C GLY A 132 -10.94 -18.69 -17.13
N GLY A 133 -11.77 -17.65 -17.16
CA GLY A 133 -13.22 -17.75 -17.42
C GLY A 133 -13.58 -17.26 -18.81
#